data_AF-A0A966M209-F1
#
_entry.id   AF-A0A966M209-F1
#
_cell.length_a   1.000
_cell.length_b   1.000
_cell.length_c   1.000
_cell.angle_alpha   90.00
_cell.angle_beta   90.00
_cell.angle_gamma   90.00
#
_symmetry.space_group_name_H-M   'P 1'
#
loop_
_entity.id
_entity.type
_entity.pdbx_description
1 polymer ?
#
loop_
_entity_poly.entity_id
_entity_poly.type
_entity_poly.pdbx_seq_one_letter_code
_entity_poly.pdbx_strand_id
1 'polypeptide(L)'
;MAEKFNNKVLILGAGSVSQSVLPLLIEHLVDAKQITIMDQRDNRLRVKGALDKGATYIQDQITQDNLDSQLKKHLSAGDFLLDLAWNIDANTILNWCHDNGVLYLNTSVEEWDPYAGGANKHPLERTLYYRHMRMREMKSKWNKVGATAIVEHGANPGLVSHLVKKSMVDIATLALKESKAAAGVESALTDERYNDLAHLLGVKVIHISERDTQVTNKPKQWGEFVNTWSVEGFYEEGIAPAELGWGTHEKTLPLNAYDHQSGPKNQIAIAQPGATTWVRSWVPNFEIHGMVIRHGEAFTISDHLTVWDGSKALYRPTVHYAYCPTNEAIASMKELEMRSWDLHKNQRIMNDE
;
A
#
# COMPACT_ATOMS: atom_id res chain seq x y z
N MET A 1 -27.69 -7.21 -3.45
CA MET A 1 -26.56 -7.64 -4.32
C MET A 1 -26.13 -6.41 -5.10
N ALA A 2 -24.83 -6.13 -5.16
CA ALA A 2 -24.33 -5.06 -6.02
C ALA A 2 -24.77 -5.32 -7.47
N GLU A 3 -25.04 -4.26 -8.24
CA GLU A 3 -25.31 -4.40 -9.67
C GLU A 3 -24.08 -5.02 -10.35
N LYS A 4 -24.31 -5.97 -11.27
CA LYS A 4 -23.21 -6.55 -12.07
C LYS A 4 -22.59 -5.46 -12.94
N PHE A 5 -21.26 -5.39 -12.95
CA PHE A 5 -20.52 -4.48 -13.81
C PHE A 5 -20.52 -5.02 -15.25
N ASN A 6 -20.88 -4.17 -16.22
CA ASN A 6 -21.16 -4.62 -17.59
C ASN A 6 -20.02 -4.33 -18.60
N ASN A 7 -19.02 -3.53 -18.20
CA ASN A 7 -17.93 -3.11 -19.08
C ASN A 7 -16.70 -4.03 -18.95
N LYS A 8 -15.64 -3.79 -19.73
CA LYS A 8 -14.45 -4.65 -19.72
C LYS A 8 -13.59 -4.38 -18.49
N VAL A 9 -12.85 -5.41 -18.09
CA VAL A 9 -11.84 -5.33 -17.03
C VAL A 9 -10.48 -5.73 -17.60
N LEU A 10 -9.50 -4.84 -17.54
CA LEU A 10 -8.10 -5.19 -17.76
C LEU A 10 -7.42 -5.32 -16.40
N ILE A 11 -6.77 -6.44 -16.16
CA ILE A 11 -5.93 -6.68 -14.99
C ILE A 11 -4.47 -6.71 -15.44
N LEU A 12 -3.65 -5.82 -14.92
CA LEU A 12 -2.20 -5.86 -15.12
C LEU A 12 -1.56 -6.64 -13.97
N GLY A 13 -0.74 -7.62 -14.29
CA GLY A 13 -0.14 -8.55 -13.33
C GLY A 13 -0.98 -9.80 -13.08
N ALA A 14 -0.30 -10.95 -13.03
CA ALA A 14 -0.84 -12.27 -12.68
C ALA A 14 -0.05 -12.89 -11.51
N GLY A 15 0.23 -12.05 -10.51
CA GLY A 15 0.89 -12.44 -9.25
C GLY A 15 -0.05 -13.02 -8.21
N SER A 16 0.41 -13.06 -6.95
CA SER A 16 -0.38 -13.57 -5.81
C SER A 16 -1.68 -12.80 -5.60
N VAL A 17 -1.65 -11.47 -5.71
CA VAL A 17 -2.85 -10.63 -5.51
C VAL A 17 -3.91 -10.92 -6.57
N SER A 18 -3.51 -11.03 -7.84
CA SER A 18 -4.43 -11.36 -8.94
C SER A 18 -5.07 -12.73 -8.74
N GLN A 19 -4.29 -13.72 -8.29
CA GLN A 19 -4.79 -15.06 -7.96
C GLN A 19 -5.88 -15.03 -6.87
N SER A 20 -5.76 -14.15 -5.88
CA SER A 20 -6.73 -14.00 -4.80
C SER A 20 -7.99 -13.24 -5.22
N VAL A 21 -7.87 -12.19 -6.03
CA VAL A 21 -9.01 -11.29 -6.34
C VAL A 21 -9.88 -11.79 -7.50
N LEU A 22 -9.30 -12.51 -8.47
CA LEU A 22 -10.00 -13.00 -9.66
C LEU A 22 -11.24 -13.85 -9.32
N PRO A 23 -11.18 -14.84 -8.41
CA PRO A 23 -12.36 -15.61 -8.02
C PRO A 23 -13.48 -14.72 -7.47
N LEU A 24 -13.15 -13.72 -6.65
CA LEU A 24 -14.11 -12.81 -6.03
C LEU A 24 -14.77 -11.89 -7.05
N LEU A 25 -14.00 -11.37 -8.02
CA LEU A 25 -14.56 -10.57 -9.12
C LEU A 25 -15.56 -11.36 -9.95
N ILE A 26 -15.21 -12.60 -10.30
CA ILE A 26 -16.08 -13.48 -11.10
C ILE A 26 -17.33 -13.91 -10.32
N GLU A 27 -17.21 -14.12 -9.02
CA GLU A 27 -18.33 -14.51 -8.17
C GLU A 27 -19.33 -13.36 -7.96
N HIS A 28 -18.83 -12.13 -7.77
CA HIS A 28 -19.66 -11.05 -7.25
C HIS A 28 -19.90 -9.89 -8.20
N LEU A 29 -19.05 -9.66 -9.21
CA LEU A 29 -19.04 -8.40 -9.94
C LEU A 29 -19.11 -8.53 -11.47
N VAL A 30 -18.40 -9.48 -12.07
CA VAL A 30 -18.23 -9.59 -13.54
C VAL A 30 -18.36 -11.02 -14.05
N ASP A 31 -18.66 -11.18 -15.34
CA ASP A 31 -18.44 -12.41 -16.09
C ASP A 31 -16.94 -12.55 -16.44
N ALA A 32 -16.39 -13.76 -16.37
CA ALA A 32 -14.98 -14.01 -16.68
C ALA A 32 -14.59 -13.56 -18.09
N LYS A 33 -15.51 -13.60 -19.07
CA LYS A 33 -15.27 -13.13 -20.46
C LYS A 33 -15.05 -11.62 -20.57
N GLN A 34 -15.42 -10.84 -19.55
CA GLN A 34 -15.12 -9.41 -19.50
C GLN A 34 -13.66 -9.15 -19.12
N ILE A 35 -12.95 -10.15 -18.58
CA ILE A 35 -11.61 -10.01 -18.01
C ILE A 35 -10.55 -10.33 -19.05
N THR A 36 -9.61 -9.40 -19.22
CA THR A 36 -8.31 -9.63 -19.85
C THR A 36 -7.23 -9.48 -18.78
N ILE A 37 -6.34 -10.46 -18.66
CA ILE A 37 -5.19 -10.47 -17.76
C ILE A 37 -3.93 -10.29 -18.60
N MET A 38 -3.08 -9.32 -18.27
CA MET A 38 -1.83 -9.06 -18.96
C MET A 38 -0.64 -9.13 -17.98
N ASP A 39 0.37 -9.92 -18.32
CA ASP A 39 1.62 -10.02 -17.54
C ASP A 39 2.79 -10.31 -18.49
N GLN A 40 3.96 -9.76 -18.18
CA GLN A 40 5.18 -9.99 -18.96
C GLN A 40 5.68 -11.45 -18.87
N ARG A 41 5.40 -12.15 -17.77
CA ARG A 41 5.76 -13.55 -17.52
C ARG A 41 4.59 -14.46 -17.92
N ASP A 42 4.88 -15.73 -18.21
CA ASP A 42 3.82 -16.74 -18.37
C ASP A 42 3.37 -17.27 -17.00
N ASN A 43 2.36 -16.63 -16.44
CA ASN A 43 1.76 -16.96 -15.14
C ASN A 43 0.38 -17.61 -15.29
N ARG A 44 0.02 -18.14 -16.47
CA ARG A 44 -1.32 -18.73 -16.73
C ARG A 44 -1.74 -19.76 -15.68
N LEU A 45 -0.79 -20.53 -15.16
CA LEU A 45 -1.06 -21.54 -14.12
C LEU A 45 -1.63 -20.92 -12.84
N ARG A 46 -1.19 -19.71 -12.45
CA ARG A 46 -1.66 -19.01 -11.23
C ARG A 46 -3.11 -18.56 -11.34
N VAL A 47 -3.57 -18.29 -12.56
CA VAL A 47 -4.91 -17.74 -12.84
C VAL A 47 -5.81 -18.71 -13.61
N LYS A 48 -5.45 -20.00 -13.63
CA LYS A 48 -6.14 -21.04 -14.42
C LYS A 48 -7.66 -21.06 -14.19
N GLY A 49 -8.11 -20.88 -12.96
CA GLY A 49 -9.53 -20.87 -12.62
C GLY A 49 -10.34 -19.77 -13.33
N ALA A 50 -9.73 -18.61 -13.62
CA ALA A 50 -10.37 -17.55 -14.41
C ALA A 50 -10.36 -17.89 -15.91
N LEU A 51 -9.27 -18.47 -16.40
CA LEU A 51 -9.12 -18.85 -17.81
C LEU A 51 -10.09 -19.98 -18.20
N ASP A 52 -10.25 -20.98 -17.33
CA ASP A 52 -11.22 -22.07 -17.53
C ASP A 52 -12.67 -21.55 -17.61
N LYS A 53 -12.96 -20.40 -16.99
CA LYS A 53 -14.25 -19.72 -17.03
C LYS A 53 -14.41 -18.75 -18.21
N GLY A 54 -13.36 -18.51 -19.00
CA GLY A 54 -13.39 -17.71 -20.22
C GLY A 54 -12.67 -16.36 -20.18
N ALA A 55 -11.88 -16.07 -19.13
CA ALA A 55 -11.01 -14.90 -19.13
C ALA A 55 -9.88 -15.04 -20.18
N THR A 56 -9.43 -13.91 -20.72
CA THR A 56 -8.35 -13.86 -21.71
C THR A 56 -7.01 -13.60 -21.03
N TYR A 57 -5.94 -14.30 -21.46
CA TYR A 57 -4.58 -14.04 -20.99
C TYR A 57 -3.68 -13.55 -22.13
N ILE A 58 -2.98 -12.44 -21.88
CA ILE A 58 -2.01 -11.85 -22.80
C ILE A 58 -0.65 -11.84 -22.11
N GLN A 59 0.34 -12.42 -22.77
CA GLN A 59 1.73 -12.30 -22.32
C GLN A 59 2.38 -11.13 -23.05
N ASP A 60 2.41 -9.97 -22.40
CA ASP A 60 2.98 -8.73 -22.94
C ASP A 60 3.42 -7.82 -21.78
N GLN A 61 4.26 -6.83 -22.08
CA GLN A 61 4.79 -5.89 -21.10
C GLN A 61 4.33 -4.47 -21.40
N ILE A 62 3.78 -3.79 -20.39
CA ILE A 62 3.57 -2.34 -20.47
C ILE A 62 4.90 -1.63 -20.19
N THR A 63 5.29 -0.74 -21.08
CA THR A 63 6.50 0.09 -21.00
C THR A 63 6.14 1.56 -21.16
N GLN A 64 7.09 2.45 -20.85
CA GLN A 64 6.92 3.89 -21.08
C GLN A 64 6.53 4.22 -22.53
N ASP A 65 7.13 3.52 -23.50
CA ASP A 65 6.93 3.80 -24.93
C ASP A 65 5.60 3.25 -25.47
N ASN A 66 5.07 2.19 -24.87
CA ASN A 66 3.92 1.47 -25.44
C ASN A 66 2.61 1.66 -24.66
N LEU A 67 2.64 2.26 -23.46
CA LEU A 67 1.50 2.33 -22.52
C LEU A 67 0.20 2.78 -23.19
N ASP A 68 0.22 3.92 -23.89
CA ASP A 68 -1.00 4.44 -24.55
C ASP A 68 -1.53 3.47 -25.61
N SER A 69 -0.64 3.01 -26.49
CA SER A 69 -1.01 2.13 -27.60
C SER A 69 -1.52 0.76 -27.12
N GLN A 70 -1.01 0.25 -26.00
CA GLN A 70 -1.42 -1.03 -25.45
C GLN A 70 -2.74 -0.91 -24.69
N LEU A 71 -2.87 0.07 -23.80
CA LEU A 71 -4.09 0.24 -23.01
C LEU A 71 -5.31 0.54 -23.92
N LYS A 72 -5.14 1.32 -25.00
CA LYS A 72 -6.20 1.59 -26.00
C LYS A 72 -6.71 0.36 -26.75
N LYS A 73 -5.95 -0.73 -26.82
CA LYS A 73 -6.43 -1.99 -27.44
C LYS A 73 -7.48 -2.69 -26.57
N HIS A 74 -7.45 -2.46 -25.27
CA HIS A 74 -8.21 -3.24 -24.29
C HIS A 74 -9.27 -2.41 -23.55
N LEU A 75 -9.04 -1.10 -23.41
CA LEU A 75 -9.83 -0.21 -22.59
C LEU A 75 -10.38 0.98 -23.36
N SER A 76 -11.58 1.40 -22.95
CA SER A 76 -12.33 2.55 -23.42
C SER A 76 -13.07 3.20 -22.25
N ALA A 77 -13.67 4.38 -22.46
CA ALA A 77 -14.35 5.10 -21.40
C ALA A 77 -15.44 4.24 -20.71
N GLY A 78 -15.39 4.17 -19.39
CA GLY A 78 -16.28 3.35 -18.54
C GLY A 78 -15.76 1.94 -18.25
N ASP A 79 -14.71 1.47 -18.93
CA ASP A 79 -14.03 0.22 -18.57
C ASP A 79 -13.23 0.37 -17.26
N PHE A 80 -12.77 -0.75 -16.71
CA PHE A 80 -12.03 -0.80 -15.44
C PHE A 80 -10.62 -1.36 -15.63
N LEU A 81 -9.63 -0.61 -15.15
CA LEU A 81 -8.24 -1.03 -15.04
C LEU A 81 -7.91 -1.36 -13.58
N LEU A 82 -7.62 -2.63 -13.31
CA LEU A 82 -7.10 -3.12 -12.05
C LEU A 82 -5.60 -3.37 -12.19
N ASP A 83 -4.81 -2.48 -11.60
CA ASP A 83 -3.36 -2.48 -11.71
C ASP A 83 -2.72 -3.17 -10.49
N LEU A 84 -2.26 -4.40 -10.72
CA LEU A 84 -1.58 -5.27 -9.75
C LEU A 84 -0.19 -5.65 -10.25
N ALA A 85 0.36 -4.85 -11.16
CA ALA A 85 1.69 -5.06 -11.72
C ALA A 85 2.75 -4.35 -10.88
N TRP A 86 3.98 -4.82 -11.01
CA TRP A 86 5.16 -4.15 -10.46
C TRP A 86 5.85 -3.34 -11.57
N ASN A 87 6.51 -2.24 -11.20
CA ASN A 87 7.36 -1.42 -12.09
C ASN A 87 6.59 -0.74 -13.24
N ILE A 88 5.40 -0.21 -12.96
CA ILE A 88 4.66 0.73 -13.82
C ILE A 88 4.44 2.01 -13.01
N ASP A 89 4.83 3.18 -13.52
CA ASP A 89 4.65 4.43 -12.79
C ASP A 89 3.17 4.76 -12.57
N ALA A 90 2.77 4.79 -11.30
CA ALA A 90 1.38 4.97 -10.88
C ALA A 90 0.80 6.31 -11.37
N ASN A 91 1.60 7.37 -11.40
CA ASN A 91 1.14 8.68 -11.88
C ASN A 91 0.83 8.64 -13.39
N THR A 92 1.72 8.03 -14.18
CA THR A 92 1.56 7.93 -15.64
C THR A 92 0.29 7.16 -16.00
N ILE A 93 0.08 5.97 -15.41
CA ILE A 93 -1.08 5.14 -15.72
C ILE A 93 -2.39 5.73 -15.16
N LEU A 94 -2.34 6.35 -13.98
CA LEU A 94 -3.47 7.06 -13.39
C LEU A 94 -3.91 8.25 -14.26
N ASN A 95 -2.95 9.04 -14.76
CA ASN A 95 -3.26 10.15 -15.67
C ASN A 95 -3.88 9.64 -16.98
N TRP A 96 -3.35 8.54 -17.53
CA TRP A 96 -3.92 7.93 -18.73
C TRP A 96 -5.37 7.49 -18.51
N CYS A 97 -5.68 6.84 -17.38
CA CYS A 97 -7.05 6.46 -17.02
C CYS A 97 -7.97 7.67 -16.88
N HIS A 98 -7.50 8.74 -16.22
CA HIS A 98 -8.24 9.99 -16.09
C HIS A 98 -8.59 10.60 -17.46
N ASP A 99 -7.62 10.67 -18.37
CA ASP A 99 -7.79 11.28 -19.68
C ASP A 99 -8.74 10.48 -20.58
N ASN A 100 -8.74 9.15 -20.45
CA ASN A 100 -9.55 8.22 -21.26
C ASN A 100 -10.87 7.81 -20.58
N GLY A 101 -11.19 8.33 -19.40
CA GLY A 101 -12.44 8.03 -18.68
C GLY A 101 -12.54 6.58 -18.20
N VAL A 102 -11.41 5.96 -17.85
CA VAL A 102 -11.31 4.57 -17.37
C VAL A 102 -11.26 4.56 -15.85
N LEU A 103 -12.03 3.67 -15.21
CA LEU A 103 -11.96 3.45 -13.76
C LEU A 103 -10.61 2.83 -13.41
N TYR A 104 -10.00 3.22 -12.29
CA TYR A 104 -8.68 2.72 -11.90
C TYR A 104 -8.66 2.25 -10.44
N LEU A 105 -7.98 1.14 -10.19
CA LEU A 105 -7.60 0.72 -8.85
C LEU A 105 -6.21 0.11 -8.87
N ASN A 106 -5.39 0.44 -7.87
CA ASN A 106 -4.13 -0.27 -7.60
C ASN A 106 -3.93 -0.54 -6.11
N THR A 107 -2.84 -1.21 -5.75
CA THR A 107 -2.48 -1.52 -4.36
C THR A 107 -1.20 -0.85 -3.86
N SER A 108 -0.45 -0.17 -4.72
CA SER A 108 0.80 0.53 -4.36
C SER A 108 1.09 1.72 -5.28
N VAL A 109 1.86 2.70 -4.81
CA VAL A 109 2.38 3.79 -5.66
C VAL A 109 3.75 3.40 -6.21
N GLU A 110 3.73 2.75 -7.37
CA GLU A 110 4.91 2.29 -8.11
C GLU A 110 5.55 3.40 -8.97
N GLU A 111 6.82 3.22 -9.32
CA GLU A 111 7.59 4.06 -10.25
C GLU A 111 8.18 3.20 -11.37
N TRP A 112 8.47 3.82 -12.51
CA TRP A 112 9.37 3.21 -13.49
C TRP A 112 10.79 3.17 -12.92
N ASP A 113 11.43 2.01 -12.97
CA ASP A 113 12.79 1.78 -12.49
C ASP A 113 13.03 2.36 -11.08
N PRO A 114 12.41 1.77 -10.05
CA PRO A 114 12.45 2.30 -8.67
C PRO A 114 13.89 2.36 -8.10
N TYR A 115 14.84 1.66 -8.72
CA TYR A 115 16.24 1.62 -8.32
C TYR A 115 17.12 2.63 -9.07
N ALA A 116 16.59 3.34 -10.07
CA ALA A 116 17.32 4.37 -10.82
C ALA A 116 18.01 5.35 -9.86
N GLY A 117 19.31 5.58 -10.02
CA GLY A 117 20.11 6.46 -9.16
C GLY A 117 20.55 5.85 -7.82
N GLY A 118 19.97 4.72 -7.40
CA GLY A 118 20.41 3.92 -6.25
C GLY A 118 20.72 4.72 -4.99
N ALA A 119 21.88 4.43 -4.38
CA ALA A 119 22.36 5.10 -3.17
C ALA A 119 22.77 6.57 -3.36
N ASN A 120 22.85 7.07 -4.60
CA ASN A 120 23.19 8.47 -4.87
C ASN A 120 21.99 9.42 -4.73
N LYS A 121 20.76 8.89 -4.65
CA LYS A 121 19.56 9.69 -4.36
C LYS A 121 19.54 10.09 -2.89
N HIS A 122 19.13 11.34 -2.62
CA HIS A 122 18.89 11.79 -1.26
C HIS A 122 17.80 10.89 -0.60
N PRO A 123 17.91 10.52 0.69
CA PRO A 123 16.93 9.64 1.34
C PRO A 123 15.48 10.08 1.15
N LEU A 124 15.20 11.38 1.26
CA LEU A 124 13.85 11.92 1.04
C LEU A 124 13.30 11.70 -0.38
N GLU A 125 14.13 11.57 -1.42
CA GLU A 125 13.66 11.28 -2.78
C GLU A 125 13.28 9.80 -2.96
N ARG A 126 13.66 8.95 -2.00
CA ARG A 126 13.35 7.52 -1.97
C ARG A 126 12.18 7.22 -1.02
N THR A 127 11.30 8.19 -0.78
CA THR A 127 10.16 8.07 0.16
C THR A 127 8.84 7.94 -0.60
N LEU A 128 7.86 7.25 -0.02
CA LEU A 128 6.48 7.29 -0.50
C LEU A 128 5.89 8.69 -0.31
N TYR A 129 6.34 9.47 0.69
CA TYR A 129 6.01 10.89 0.77
C TYR A 129 6.32 11.62 -0.55
N TYR A 130 7.53 11.44 -1.09
CA TYR A 130 7.94 12.04 -2.36
C TYR A 130 7.04 11.59 -3.52
N ARG A 131 6.72 10.29 -3.60
CA ARG A 131 5.80 9.75 -4.62
C ARG A 131 4.39 10.35 -4.49
N HIS A 132 3.86 10.48 -3.28
CA HIS A 132 2.58 11.13 -3.04
C HIS A 132 2.58 12.62 -3.39
N MET A 133 3.68 13.35 -3.16
CA MET A 133 3.78 14.75 -3.56
C MET A 133 3.71 14.89 -5.08
N ARG A 134 4.41 14.03 -5.83
CA ARG A 134 4.32 13.98 -7.30
C ARG A 134 2.89 13.66 -7.77
N MET A 135 2.20 12.74 -7.10
CA MET A 135 0.81 12.41 -7.40
C MET A 135 -0.13 13.60 -7.16
N ARG A 136 0.05 14.32 -6.04
CA ARG A 136 -0.73 15.55 -5.74
C ARG A 136 -0.46 16.64 -6.78
N GLU A 137 0.80 16.81 -7.19
CA GLU A 137 1.16 17.76 -8.24
C GLU A 137 0.50 17.41 -9.58
N MET A 138 0.58 16.14 -9.99
CA MET A 138 -0.11 15.65 -11.19
C MET A 138 -1.61 15.92 -11.12
N LYS A 139 -2.28 15.50 -10.03
CA LYS A 139 -3.71 15.71 -9.84
C LYS A 139 -4.10 17.19 -9.87
N SER A 140 -3.24 18.09 -9.37
CA SER A 140 -3.52 19.54 -9.38
C SER A 140 -3.62 20.14 -10.80
N LYS A 141 -3.09 19.43 -11.81
CA LYS A 141 -3.14 19.84 -13.22
C LYS A 141 -4.43 19.37 -13.92
N TRP A 142 -5.21 18.49 -13.28
CA TRP A 142 -6.49 18.04 -13.84
C TRP A 142 -7.53 19.16 -13.79
N ASN A 143 -8.15 19.44 -14.94
CA ASN A 143 -9.09 20.55 -15.12
C ASN A 143 -10.56 20.09 -15.28
N LYS A 144 -10.81 18.78 -15.26
CA LYS A 144 -12.13 18.17 -15.37
C LYS A 144 -12.29 17.09 -14.31
N VAL A 145 -13.52 16.84 -13.89
CA VAL A 145 -13.84 15.65 -13.11
C VAL A 145 -13.81 14.45 -14.07
N GLY A 146 -12.95 13.47 -13.78
CA GLY A 146 -12.81 12.25 -14.57
C GLY A 146 -13.45 11.03 -13.91
N ALA A 147 -13.17 9.85 -14.46
CA ALA A 147 -13.56 8.58 -13.85
C ALA A 147 -12.91 8.39 -12.47
N THR A 148 -13.57 7.63 -11.60
CA THR A 148 -13.05 7.34 -10.26
C THR A 148 -11.76 6.52 -10.34
N ALA A 149 -10.76 6.93 -9.57
CA ALA A 149 -9.54 6.20 -9.35
C ALA A 149 -9.30 6.02 -7.85
N ILE A 150 -9.04 4.78 -7.43
CA ILE A 150 -8.73 4.42 -6.05
C ILE A 150 -7.28 3.96 -5.99
N VAL A 151 -6.45 4.69 -5.24
CA VAL A 151 -5.02 4.42 -5.14
C VAL A 151 -4.72 3.76 -3.80
N GLU A 152 -3.82 2.78 -3.82
CA GLU A 152 -3.34 2.01 -2.67
C GLU A 152 -4.46 1.34 -1.86
N HIS A 153 -5.26 0.51 -2.53
CA HIS A 153 -6.42 -0.14 -1.95
C HIS A 153 -6.27 -1.67 -1.90
N GLY A 154 -5.25 -2.12 -1.17
CA GLY A 154 -5.04 -3.52 -0.80
C GLY A 154 -5.45 -3.79 0.67
N ALA A 155 -4.67 -4.63 1.35
CA ALA A 155 -4.79 -4.82 2.80
C ALA A 155 -4.22 -3.60 3.54
N ASN A 156 -2.95 -3.32 3.29
CA ASN A 156 -2.16 -2.21 3.80
C ASN A 156 -1.21 -1.82 2.67
N PRO A 157 -1.30 -0.60 2.11
CA PRO A 157 -2.35 0.40 2.35
C PRO A 157 -3.72 -0.09 1.83
N GLY A 158 -4.82 0.47 2.37
CA GLY A 158 -6.19 0.11 1.98
C GLY A 158 -7.08 -0.25 3.17
N LEU A 159 -7.38 -1.54 3.36
CA LEU A 159 -8.22 -2.08 4.43
C LEU A 159 -7.91 -1.49 5.82
N VAL A 160 -6.63 -1.33 6.15
CA VAL A 160 -6.20 -0.75 7.43
C VAL A 160 -6.73 0.65 7.70
N SER A 161 -6.99 1.45 6.66
CA SER A 161 -7.65 2.76 6.83
C SER A 161 -9.10 2.61 7.30
N HIS A 162 -9.82 1.60 6.81
CA HIS A 162 -11.16 1.27 7.30
C HIS A 162 -11.12 0.76 8.75
N LEU A 163 -10.13 -0.06 9.07
CA LEU A 163 -9.93 -0.56 10.44
C LEU A 163 -9.66 0.58 11.41
N VAL A 164 -8.82 1.57 11.04
CA VAL A 164 -8.59 2.76 11.87
C VAL A 164 -9.89 3.51 12.15
N LYS A 165 -10.71 3.78 11.13
CA LYS A 165 -12.02 4.43 11.34
C LYS A 165 -12.92 3.60 12.27
N LYS A 166 -13.01 2.28 12.03
CA LYS A 166 -13.80 1.38 12.86
C LYS A 166 -13.33 1.37 14.31
N SER A 167 -12.02 1.34 14.55
CA SER A 167 -11.43 1.40 15.89
C SER A 167 -11.77 2.71 16.59
N MET A 168 -11.76 3.86 15.89
CA MET A 168 -12.18 5.13 16.50
C MET A 168 -13.65 5.10 16.91
N VAL A 169 -14.53 4.56 16.07
CA VAL A 169 -15.96 4.36 16.40
C VAL A 169 -16.11 3.50 17.65
N ASP A 170 -15.36 2.39 17.75
CA ASP A 170 -15.45 1.47 18.89
C ASP A 170 -14.95 2.09 20.19
N ILE A 171 -13.79 2.77 20.15
CA ILE A 171 -13.23 3.46 21.31
C ILE A 171 -14.17 4.58 21.76
N ALA A 172 -14.71 5.38 20.84
CA ALA A 172 -15.65 6.45 21.15
C ALA A 172 -16.95 5.92 21.76
N THR A 173 -17.53 4.87 21.16
CA THR A 173 -18.76 4.24 21.65
C THR A 173 -18.56 3.69 23.05
N LEU A 174 -17.44 3.01 23.31
CA LEU A 174 -17.12 2.50 24.63
C LEU A 174 -16.92 3.64 25.64
N ALA A 175 -16.17 4.68 25.27
CA ALA A 175 -15.93 5.83 26.14
C ALA A 175 -17.24 6.55 26.50
N LEU A 176 -18.17 6.71 25.56
CA LEU A 176 -19.49 7.29 25.81
C LEU A 176 -20.31 6.39 26.74
N LYS A 177 -20.38 5.09 26.46
CA LYS A 177 -21.07 4.10 27.29
C LYS A 177 -20.57 4.08 28.73
N GLU A 178 -19.26 4.19 28.92
CA GLU A 178 -18.62 4.22 30.25
C GLU A 178 -18.58 5.61 30.90
N SER A 179 -19.18 6.63 30.28
CA SER A 179 -19.14 8.03 30.76
C SER A 179 -17.70 8.56 30.96
N LYS A 180 -16.76 8.10 30.12
CA LYS A 180 -15.34 8.50 30.08
C LYS A 180 -14.99 9.37 28.88
N ALA A 181 -15.93 9.59 27.95
CA ALA A 181 -15.71 10.42 26.77
C ALA A 181 -15.51 11.90 27.13
N ALA A 182 -14.52 12.53 26.51
CA ALA A 182 -14.36 13.97 26.57
C ALA A 182 -15.51 14.72 25.87
N ALA A 183 -15.69 16.00 26.20
CA ALA A 183 -16.65 16.85 25.51
C ALA A 183 -16.37 16.88 24.00
N GLY A 184 -17.44 16.78 23.19
CA GLY A 184 -17.35 16.81 21.73
C GLY A 184 -17.14 15.46 21.05
N VAL A 185 -16.81 14.38 21.79
CA VAL A 185 -16.65 13.03 21.20
C VAL A 185 -17.93 12.55 20.54
N GLU A 186 -19.09 12.77 21.17
CA GLU A 186 -20.39 12.35 20.61
C GLU A 186 -20.69 13.05 19.28
N SER A 187 -20.55 14.38 19.21
CA SER A 187 -20.73 15.12 17.94
C SER A 187 -19.71 14.71 16.90
N ALA A 188 -18.43 14.56 17.25
CA ALA A 188 -17.40 14.14 16.30
C ALA A 188 -17.68 12.72 15.74
N LEU A 189 -18.22 11.83 16.57
CA LEU A 189 -18.65 10.50 16.16
C LEU A 189 -19.86 10.55 15.22
N THR A 190 -20.90 11.32 15.57
CA THR A 190 -22.11 11.48 14.74
C THR A 190 -21.81 12.11 13.38
N ASP A 191 -20.91 13.10 13.36
CA ASP A 191 -20.54 13.82 12.14
C ASP A 191 -19.42 13.12 11.34
N GLU A 192 -18.96 11.96 11.80
CA GLU A 192 -17.83 11.21 11.22
C GLU A 192 -16.54 12.06 11.03
N ARG A 193 -16.29 12.99 11.97
CA ARG A 193 -15.07 13.82 11.99
C ARG A 193 -13.90 13.06 12.61
N TYR A 194 -13.36 12.09 11.87
CA TYR A 194 -12.36 11.14 12.39
C TYR A 194 -11.05 11.77 12.89
N ASN A 195 -10.61 12.89 12.30
CA ASN A 195 -9.45 13.65 12.80
C ASN A 195 -9.72 14.24 14.20
N ASP A 196 -10.87 14.88 14.39
CA ASP A 196 -11.29 15.40 15.69
C ASP A 196 -11.54 14.27 16.68
N LEU A 197 -12.12 13.16 16.23
CA LEU A 197 -12.35 11.99 17.06
C LEU A 197 -11.01 11.42 17.58
N ALA A 198 -10.02 11.23 16.71
CA ALA A 198 -8.70 10.76 17.11
C ALA A 198 -8.01 11.71 18.11
N HIS A 199 -8.17 13.03 17.91
CA HIS A 199 -7.68 14.05 18.84
C HIS A 199 -8.37 13.98 20.20
N LEU A 200 -9.71 14.00 20.22
CA LEU A 200 -10.52 14.01 21.45
C LEU A 200 -10.39 12.72 22.26
N LEU A 201 -10.15 11.59 21.59
CA LEU A 201 -9.84 10.31 22.21
C LEU A 201 -8.39 10.20 22.70
N GLY A 202 -7.54 11.19 22.39
CA GLY A 202 -6.15 11.22 22.81
C GLY A 202 -5.27 10.17 22.13
N VAL A 203 -5.62 9.74 20.91
CA VAL A 203 -4.83 8.75 20.16
C VAL A 203 -3.50 9.37 19.76
N LYS A 204 -2.39 8.84 20.29
CA LYS A 204 -1.05 9.37 19.99
C LYS A 204 -0.35 8.62 18.87
N VAL A 205 -0.47 7.30 18.87
CA VAL A 205 0.27 6.41 17.97
C VAL A 205 -0.69 5.37 17.41
N ILE A 206 -0.60 5.13 16.10
CA ILE A 206 -1.28 4.06 15.39
C ILE A 206 -0.21 3.21 14.72
N HIS A 207 0.00 2.00 15.21
CA HIS A 207 0.78 1.02 14.46
C HIS A 207 -0.16 0.26 13.53
N ILE A 208 0.23 0.14 12.27
CA ILE A 208 -0.23 -0.99 11.47
C ILE A 208 0.56 -2.18 12.01
N SER A 209 -0.07 -2.98 12.87
CA SER A 209 0.65 -4.01 13.63
C SER A 209 0.34 -5.37 13.03
N GLU A 210 1.33 -5.98 12.39
CA GLU A 210 1.15 -7.23 11.67
C GLU A 210 2.16 -8.28 12.13
N ARG A 211 1.65 -9.48 12.38
CA ARG A 211 2.45 -10.68 12.62
C ARG A 211 1.98 -11.78 11.68
N ASP A 212 2.81 -12.13 10.71
CA ASP A 212 2.57 -13.30 9.87
C ASP A 212 3.11 -14.56 10.57
N THR A 213 2.23 -15.51 10.85
CA THR A 213 2.56 -16.78 11.49
C THR A 213 2.40 -17.98 10.55
N GLN A 214 2.26 -17.74 9.24
CA GLN A 214 2.25 -18.82 8.27
C GLN A 214 3.56 -19.61 8.35
N VAL A 215 3.44 -20.93 8.25
CA VAL A 215 4.54 -21.89 8.32
C VAL A 215 4.55 -22.71 7.04
N THR A 216 5.70 -23.30 6.71
CA THR A 216 5.87 -24.16 5.54
C THR A 216 6.50 -25.48 5.96
N ASN A 217 6.16 -26.58 5.27
CA ASN A 217 6.91 -27.83 5.39
C ASN A 217 8.21 -27.85 4.56
N LYS A 218 8.48 -26.82 3.76
CA LYS A 218 9.70 -26.65 2.96
C LYS A 218 10.58 -25.55 3.54
N PRO A 219 11.56 -25.89 4.40
CA PRO A 219 12.42 -24.88 5.01
C PRO A 219 13.15 -24.08 3.92
N LYS A 220 13.35 -22.79 4.18
CA LYS A 220 14.12 -21.90 3.31
C LYS A 220 15.49 -22.51 3.01
N GLN A 221 15.90 -22.45 1.74
CA GLN A 221 17.24 -22.84 1.31
C GLN A 221 18.23 -21.68 1.40
N TRP A 222 19.52 -21.99 1.55
CA TRP A 222 20.58 -20.99 1.41
C TRP A 222 20.54 -20.39 -0.01
N GLY A 223 20.67 -19.07 -0.13
CA GLY A 223 20.60 -18.39 -1.42
C GLY A 223 19.18 -18.22 -2.00
N GLU A 224 18.13 -18.53 -1.24
CA GLU A 224 16.72 -18.34 -1.60
C GLU A 224 16.08 -17.25 -0.72
N PHE A 225 15.29 -16.35 -1.31
CA PHE A 225 14.40 -15.45 -0.56
C PHE A 225 12.99 -16.05 -0.54
N VAL A 226 12.43 -16.25 0.65
CA VAL A 226 11.09 -16.81 0.86
C VAL A 226 10.20 -15.76 1.52
N ASN A 227 9.00 -15.56 0.98
CA ASN A 227 7.98 -14.68 1.55
C ASN A 227 6.57 -15.23 1.30
N THR A 228 5.54 -14.63 1.88
CA THR A 228 4.12 -15.00 1.67
C THR A 228 3.43 -14.15 0.61
N TRP A 229 4.10 -13.08 0.17
CA TRP A 229 3.70 -12.20 -0.92
C TRP A 229 4.94 -11.77 -1.71
N SER A 230 4.80 -10.79 -2.62
CA SER A 230 5.86 -10.36 -3.56
C SER A 230 7.22 -10.18 -2.88
N VAL A 231 8.22 -10.95 -3.32
CA VAL A 231 9.61 -10.80 -2.87
C VAL A 231 10.21 -9.50 -3.40
N GLU A 232 9.96 -9.17 -4.66
CA GLU A 232 10.44 -7.93 -5.29
C GLU A 232 9.83 -6.69 -4.60
N GLY A 233 8.54 -6.74 -4.25
CA GLY A 233 7.86 -5.67 -3.50
C GLY A 233 8.44 -5.49 -2.10
N PHE A 234 8.51 -6.58 -1.31
CA PHE A 234 9.05 -6.52 0.04
C PHE A 234 10.53 -6.09 0.07
N TYR A 235 11.30 -6.48 -0.93
CA TYR A 235 12.67 -6.00 -1.14
C TYR A 235 12.70 -4.48 -1.37
N GLU A 236 11.95 -3.99 -2.37
CA GLU A 236 11.92 -2.58 -2.75
C GLU A 236 11.56 -1.67 -1.57
N GLU A 237 10.52 -2.03 -0.84
CA GLU A 237 10.04 -1.30 0.32
C GLU A 237 11.00 -1.43 1.51
N GLY A 238 11.56 -2.62 1.72
CA GLY A 238 12.41 -2.92 2.87
C GLY A 238 13.78 -2.25 2.83
N ILE A 239 14.37 -2.06 1.65
CA ILE A 239 15.67 -1.38 1.51
C ILE A 239 15.55 0.15 1.43
N ALA A 240 14.32 0.65 1.27
CA ALA A 240 14.05 2.07 1.28
C ALA A 240 14.18 2.66 2.70
N PRO A 241 14.35 3.98 2.84
CA PRO A 241 14.33 4.64 4.13
C PRO A 241 13.08 4.29 4.94
N ALA A 242 13.23 4.08 6.25
CA ALA A 242 12.07 3.92 7.12
C ALA A 242 11.24 5.21 7.13
N GLU A 243 9.92 5.09 7.00
CA GLU A 243 8.99 6.22 6.97
C GLU A 243 7.93 6.09 8.05
N LEU A 244 7.65 7.22 8.72
CA LEU A 244 6.69 7.28 9.80
C LEU A 244 5.90 8.59 9.69
N GLY A 245 4.57 8.50 9.70
CA GLY A 245 3.72 9.59 10.17
C GLY A 245 4.20 10.07 11.52
N TRP A 246 4.46 11.37 11.66
CA TRP A 246 5.13 11.92 12.83
C TRP A 246 4.17 12.76 13.66
N GLY A 247 3.80 12.23 14.83
CA GLY A 247 2.77 12.84 15.66
C GLY A 247 3.24 14.10 16.37
N THR A 248 2.33 15.05 16.54
CA THR A 248 2.56 16.31 17.29
C THR A 248 3.01 16.11 18.76
N HIS A 249 2.86 14.90 19.29
CA HIS A 249 3.26 14.55 20.65
C HIS A 249 4.73 14.12 20.77
N GLU A 250 5.38 13.79 19.65
CA GLU A 250 6.78 13.39 19.59
C GLU A 250 7.68 14.61 19.82
N LYS A 251 8.65 14.47 20.74
CA LYS A 251 9.46 15.62 21.20
C LYS A 251 10.85 15.66 20.58
N THR A 252 11.33 14.53 20.06
CA THR A 252 12.70 14.36 19.61
C THR A 252 12.70 13.49 18.38
N LEU A 253 13.37 13.96 17.32
CA LEU A 253 13.58 13.15 16.12
C LEU A 253 14.60 12.03 16.40
N PRO A 254 14.42 10.85 15.79
CA PRO A 254 15.43 9.79 15.82
C PRO A 254 16.76 10.25 15.20
N LEU A 255 17.84 9.56 15.53
CA LEU A 255 19.11 9.74 14.84
C LEU A 255 18.92 9.46 13.33
N ASN A 256 19.56 10.27 12.48
CA ASN A 256 19.47 10.19 11.02
C ASN A 256 18.06 10.44 10.44
N ALA A 257 17.15 11.04 11.22
CA ALA A 257 15.85 11.47 10.72
C ALA A 257 15.95 12.75 9.89
N TYR A 258 15.06 12.84 8.90
CA TYR A 258 14.90 13.97 8.00
C TYR A 258 13.44 14.41 7.99
N ASP A 259 13.23 15.73 8.03
CA ASP A 259 11.94 16.37 7.83
C ASP A 259 11.74 16.76 6.37
N HIS A 260 10.49 16.66 5.90
CA HIS A 260 10.10 17.16 4.58
C HIS A 260 9.89 18.68 4.58
N GLN A 261 10.37 19.36 3.53
CA GLN A 261 10.34 20.83 3.43
C GLN A 261 9.09 21.39 2.73
N SER A 262 8.35 20.54 2.00
CA SER A 262 7.14 20.88 1.25
C SER A 262 6.01 19.89 1.57
N GLY A 263 4.78 20.19 1.14
CA GLY A 263 3.61 19.34 1.40
C GLY A 263 3.06 19.45 2.83
N PRO A 264 2.27 18.47 3.31
CA PRO A 264 1.66 18.50 4.65
C PRO A 264 2.65 18.33 5.82
N LYS A 265 3.90 17.93 5.54
CA LYS A 265 4.96 17.72 6.56
C LYS A 265 4.49 16.84 7.71
N ASN A 266 3.79 15.77 7.36
CA ASN A 266 3.15 14.86 8.31
C ASN A 266 3.95 13.58 8.55
N GLN A 267 5.07 13.38 7.84
CA GLN A 267 5.98 12.27 8.02
C GLN A 267 7.41 12.74 8.26
N ILE A 268 8.21 11.83 8.79
CA ILE A 268 9.67 11.87 8.77
C ILE A 268 10.19 10.66 7.99
N ALA A 269 11.43 10.75 7.52
CA ALA A 269 12.18 9.61 7.01
C ALA A 269 13.42 9.39 7.87
N ILE A 270 13.80 8.14 8.14
CA ILE A 270 15.08 7.81 8.77
C ILE A 270 15.99 7.27 7.66
N ALA A 271 17.19 7.83 7.50
CA ALA A 271 18.14 7.40 6.47
C ALA A 271 18.82 6.05 6.80
N GLN A 272 18.00 5.03 6.96
CA GLN A 272 18.35 3.63 7.19
C GLN A 272 17.24 2.73 6.61
N PRO A 273 17.55 1.52 6.14
CA PRO A 273 16.54 0.60 5.60
C PRO A 273 15.42 0.31 6.61
N GLY A 274 14.17 0.36 6.15
CA GLY A 274 13.00 -0.01 6.94
C GLY A 274 13.09 -1.43 7.50
N ALA A 275 13.65 -2.35 6.72
CA ALA A 275 13.90 -3.74 7.11
C ALA A 275 14.90 -3.91 8.27
N THR A 276 15.69 -2.88 8.57
CA THR A 276 16.64 -2.86 9.71
C THR A 276 16.21 -1.92 10.83
N THR A 277 15.08 -1.23 10.65
CA THR A 277 14.52 -0.34 11.66
C THR A 277 13.49 -1.11 12.46
N TRP A 278 13.75 -1.31 13.75
CA TRP A 278 12.88 -2.13 14.60
C TRP A 278 12.14 -1.27 15.62
N VAL A 279 10.85 -1.57 15.77
CA VAL A 279 9.96 -0.98 16.78
C VAL A 279 9.32 -2.08 17.63
N ARG A 280 8.99 -1.75 18.88
CA ARG A 280 8.14 -2.62 19.70
C ARG A 280 6.69 -2.34 19.37
N SER A 281 5.93 -3.40 19.13
CA SER A 281 4.50 -3.31 18.86
C SER A 281 3.79 -4.49 19.51
N TRP A 282 2.49 -4.58 19.29
CA TRP A 282 1.65 -5.61 19.86
C TRP A 282 0.58 -6.05 18.86
N VAL A 283 0.32 -7.35 18.82
CA VAL A 283 -0.82 -7.98 18.12
C VAL A 283 -1.59 -8.81 19.14
N PRO A 284 -2.86 -9.21 18.89
CA PRO A 284 -3.62 -10.03 19.82
C PRO A 284 -2.79 -11.15 20.47
N ASN A 285 -2.61 -11.04 21.78
CA ASN A 285 -1.92 -11.98 22.68
C ASN A 285 -0.38 -11.96 22.70
N PHE A 286 0.32 -11.15 21.89
CA PHE A 286 1.79 -11.17 21.84
C PHE A 286 2.42 -9.79 21.59
N GLU A 287 3.56 -9.53 22.25
CA GLU A 287 4.48 -8.46 21.85
C GLU A 287 5.26 -8.89 20.59
N ILE A 288 5.51 -7.94 19.69
CA ILE A 288 6.33 -8.15 18.50
C ILE A 288 7.42 -7.08 18.40
N HIS A 289 8.54 -7.45 17.78
CA HIS A 289 9.45 -6.49 17.19
C HIS A 289 9.13 -6.43 15.69
N GLY A 290 8.61 -5.29 15.26
CA GLY A 290 8.23 -5.06 13.87
C GLY A 290 9.27 -4.25 13.12
N MET A 291 9.47 -4.55 11.84
CA MET A 291 10.21 -3.72 10.90
C MET A 291 9.38 -2.47 10.55
N VAL A 292 10.03 -1.31 10.45
CA VAL A 292 9.41 -0.05 10.00
C VAL A 292 9.57 0.08 8.48
N ILE A 293 8.90 -0.81 7.76
CA ILE A 293 8.82 -0.79 6.31
C ILE A 293 7.98 0.41 5.90
N ARG A 294 8.43 1.18 4.90
CA ARG A 294 7.65 2.32 4.42
C ARG A 294 6.34 1.85 3.78
N HIS A 295 5.26 2.57 4.02
CA HIS A 295 3.94 2.22 3.56
C HIS A 295 3.07 3.47 3.36
N GLY A 296 2.25 3.49 2.30
CA GLY A 296 1.46 4.67 1.92
C GLY A 296 0.43 5.07 2.97
N GLU A 297 -0.11 4.13 3.76
CA GLU A 297 -1.04 4.45 4.83
C GLU A 297 -0.41 5.21 5.98
N ALA A 298 0.91 5.06 6.22
CA ALA A 298 1.61 5.87 7.21
C ALA A 298 1.55 7.36 6.84
N PHE A 299 1.55 7.66 5.53
CA PHE A 299 1.39 9.01 5.01
C PHE A 299 -0.07 9.42 5.06
N THR A 300 -0.96 8.64 4.44
CA THR A 300 -2.34 9.05 4.21
C THR A 300 -3.17 9.10 5.49
N ILE A 301 -3.00 8.14 6.42
CA ILE A 301 -3.73 8.14 7.71
C ILE A 301 -3.23 9.29 8.59
N SER A 302 -1.91 9.51 8.68
CA SER A 302 -1.37 10.61 9.48
C SER A 302 -1.83 11.98 8.95
N ASP A 303 -1.86 12.18 7.63
CA ASP A 303 -2.38 13.42 7.02
C ASP A 303 -3.90 13.55 7.26
N HIS A 304 -4.67 12.48 7.01
CA HIS A 304 -6.13 12.47 7.16
C HIS A 304 -6.58 12.77 8.59
N LEU A 305 -5.85 12.28 9.59
CA LEU A 305 -6.15 12.49 11.01
C LEU A 305 -5.54 13.77 11.58
N THR A 306 -4.87 14.59 10.77
CA THR A 306 -4.33 15.87 11.25
C THR A 306 -5.47 16.88 11.50
N VAL A 307 -5.45 17.51 12.67
CA VAL A 307 -6.29 18.69 12.99
C VAL A 307 -5.44 19.94 12.80
N TRP A 308 -5.93 20.86 11.98
CA TRP A 308 -5.23 22.08 11.58
C TRP A 308 -5.82 23.32 12.24
N ASP A 309 -4.95 24.26 12.61
CA ASP A 309 -5.27 25.65 12.93
C ASP A 309 -4.47 26.55 11.99
N GLY A 310 -5.13 27.00 10.93
CA GLY A 310 -4.46 27.60 9.77
C GLY A 310 -3.40 26.64 9.20
N SER A 311 -2.14 27.05 9.22
CA SER A 311 -1.00 26.25 8.74
C SER A 311 -0.34 25.40 9.82
N LYS A 312 -0.80 25.45 11.08
CA LYS A 312 -0.22 24.72 12.20
C LYS A 312 -1.01 23.44 12.45
N ALA A 313 -0.33 22.30 12.49
CA ALA A 313 -0.94 21.06 12.96
C ALA A 313 -1.10 21.13 14.49
N LEU A 314 -2.35 21.25 14.98
CA LEU A 314 -2.65 21.21 16.42
C LEU A 314 -2.55 19.80 16.97
N TYR A 315 -2.98 18.82 16.19
CA TYR A 315 -2.94 17.41 16.52
C TYR A 315 -2.61 16.59 15.28
N ARG A 316 -1.82 15.56 15.49
CA ARG A 316 -1.52 14.50 14.51
C ARG A 316 -1.03 13.27 15.26
N PRO A 317 -1.50 12.06 14.90
CA PRO A 317 -0.94 10.82 15.43
C PRO A 317 0.35 10.43 14.70
N THR A 318 1.26 9.79 15.42
CA THR A 318 2.33 8.99 14.82
C THR A 318 1.69 7.79 14.14
N VAL A 319 2.06 7.49 12.89
CA VAL A 319 1.52 6.33 12.16
C VAL A 319 2.65 5.63 11.42
N HIS A 320 2.84 4.34 11.62
CA HIS A 320 3.80 3.58 10.82
C HIS A 320 3.50 2.09 10.84
N TYR A 321 4.14 1.36 9.93
CA TYR A 321 4.09 -0.08 9.92
C TYR A 321 4.99 -0.65 11.03
N ALA A 322 4.53 -1.72 11.67
CA ALA A 322 5.29 -2.53 12.60
C ALA A 322 5.14 -3.99 12.16
N TYR A 323 5.90 -4.36 11.13
CA TYR A 323 5.73 -5.63 10.44
C TYR A 323 6.68 -6.71 10.97
N CYS A 324 6.11 -7.77 11.53
CA CYS A 324 6.84 -9.00 11.81
C CYS A 324 6.42 -10.06 10.78
N PRO A 325 7.16 -10.23 9.67
CA PRO A 325 6.82 -11.21 8.65
C PRO A 325 7.06 -12.65 9.17
N THR A 326 6.84 -13.65 8.31
CA THR A 326 7.09 -15.05 8.67
C THR A 326 8.53 -15.29 9.07
N ASN A 327 8.78 -16.37 9.81
CA ASN A 327 10.14 -16.77 10.19
C ASN A 327 11.08 -16.89 8.98
N GLU A 328 10.57 -17.43 7.86
CA GLU A 328 11.33 -17.59 6.62
C GLU A 328 11.66 -16.24 5.96
N ALA A 329 10.73 -15.28 6.00
CA ALA A 329 10.95 -13.94 5.49
C ALA A 329 11.93 -13.13 6.36
N ILE A 330 11.88 -13.28 7.69
CA ILE A 330 12.89 -12.69 8.60
C ILE A 330 14.28 -13.24 8.27
N ALA A 331 14.41 -14.58 8.12
CA ALA A 331 15.67 -15.21 7.75
C ALA A 331 16.16 -14.76 6.36
N SER A 332 15.24 -14.62 5.40
CA SER A 332 15.53 -14.14 4.04
C SER A 332 16.02 -12.69 4.03
N MET A 333 15.35 -11.80 4.75
CA MET A 333 15.76 -10.40 4.87
C MET A 333 17.12 -10.28 5.57
N LYS A 334 17.41 -11.14 6.54
CA LYS A 334 18.72 -11.16 7.19
C LYS A 334 19.84 -11.63 6.26
N GLU A 335 19.60 -12.67 5.46
CA GLU A 335 20.58 -13.12 4.47
C GLU A 335 20.81 -12.05 3.39
N LEU A 336 19.75 -11.35 2.98
CA LEU A 336 19.85 -10.21 2.06
C LEU A 336 20.72 -9.08 2.62
N GLU A 337 20.56 -8.71 3.89
CA GLU A 337 21.41 -7.73 4.56
C GLU A 337 22.90 -8.17 4.52
N MET A 338 23.18 -9.44 4.81
CA MET A 338 24.54 -10.02 4.74
C MET A 338 25.14 -9.96 3.33
N ARG A 339 24.30 -9.93 2.31
CA ARG A 339 24.68 -9.79 0.89
C ARG A 339 24.80 -8.34 0.44
N SER A 340 24.87 -7.39 1.35
CA SER A 340 24.90 -5.96 1.01
C SER A 340 23.71 -5.54 0.13
N TRP A 341 22.53 -6.12 0.43
CA TRP A 341 21.28 -5.85 -0.28
C TRP A 341 21.22 -6.35 -1.73
N ASP A 342 22.12 -7.26 -2.14
CA ASP A 342 22.03 -7.95 -3.43
C ASP A 342 20.95 -9.05 -3.40
N LEU A 343 19.81 -8.77 -4.03
CA LEU A 343 18.64 -9.64 -4.03
C LEU A 343 18.93 -11.03 -4.59
N HIS A 344 18.41 -12.06 -3.91
CA HIS A 344 18.53 -13.44 -4.35
C HIS A 344 17.87 -13.67 -5.72
N LYS A 345 18.56 -14.39 -6.60
CA LYS A 345 17.98 -14.87 -7.88
C LYS A 345 16.90 -15.91 -7.65
N ASN A 346 17.07 -16.77 -6.65
CA ASN A 346 16.05 -17.74 -6.28
C ASN A 346 15.06 -17.10 -5.30
N GLN A 347 13.79 -17.09 -5.66
CA GLN A 347 12.73 -16.44 -4.90
C GLN A 347 11.52 -17.37 -4.86
N ARG A 348 10.90 -17.49 -3.69
CA ARG A 348 9.71 -18.31 -3.50
C ARG A 348 8.65 -17.55 -2.72
N ILE A 349 7.46 -17.55 -3.27
CA ILE A 349 6.25 -17.11 -2.58
C ILE A 349 5.55 -18.37 -2.06
N MET A 350 5.38 -18.44 -0.75
CA MET A 350 4.66 -19.52 -0.08
C MET A 350 3.21 -19.58 -0.57
N ASN A 351 2.69 -20.79 -0.78
CA ASN A 351 1.29 -21.05 -1.09
C ASN A 351 0.78 -22.12 -0.12
N ASP A 352 0.03 -23.13 -0.60
CA ASP A 352 -0.55 -24.22 0.21
C ASP A 352 0.49 -25.26 0.69
N GLU A 353 1.73 -24.85 0.97
CA GLU A 353 2.85 -25.75 1.33
C GLU A 353 3.14 -25.86 2.83
#